data_AF-A0A5B6VXC1-F1
#
_entry.id   AF-A0A5B6VXC1-F1
#
_cell.length_a   1.000
_cell.length_b   1.000
_cell.length_c   1.000
_cell.angle_alpha   90.00
_cell.angle_beta   90.00
_cell.angle_gamma   90.00
#
_symmetry.space_group_name_H-M   'P 1'
#
loop_
_entity.id
_entity.type
_entity.pdbx_description
1 polymer ?
#
loop_
_entity_poly.entity_id
_entity_poly.type
_entity_poly.pdbx_seq_one_letter_code
_entity_poly.pdbx_strand_id
1 'polypeptide(L)'
;MNDGTIDALRLKIINQLKANELKNITIKMAEQSKVLNTSGAEKQTKRELFDALRQELETPVLEMASKSVWELILDSNGLGKEISETVERVFCKLSGREPPLFLHSNDVVLLPEKAVGDEKRKGKEKDHENEMENSKSKSKK
;
A
#
# COMPACT_ATOMS: atom_id res chain seq x y z
N MET A 1 -5.62 -2.81 22.82
CA MET A 1 -5.40 -1.40 22.46
C MET A 1 -6.44 -1.07 21.40
N ASN A 2 -7.52 -0.40 21.80
CA ASN A 2 -8.61 0.02 20.91
C ASN A 2 -8.76 1.55 21.03
N ASP A 3 -7.64 2.26 20.96
CA ASP A 3 -7.58 3.71 21.17
C ASP A 3 -7.95 4.53 19.92
N GLY A 4 -8.42 3.86 18.87
CA GLY A 4 -8.87 4.51 17.63
C GLY A 4 -7.73 4.88 16.68
N THR A 5 -6.48 4.48 16.95
CA THR A 5 -5.33 4.81 16.09
C THR A 5 -5.53 4.34 14.64
N ILE A 6 -6.03 3.13 14.43
CA ILE A 6 -6.30 2.58 13.08
C ILE A 6 -7.42 3.37 12.39
N ASP A 7 -8.49 3.70 13.11
CA ASP A 7 -9.60 4.48 12.57
C ASP A 7 -9.17 5.90 12.18
N ALA A 8 -8.27 6.51 12.97
CA ALA A 8 -7.68 7.80 12.65
C ALA A 8 -6.84 7.76 11.36
N LEU A 9 -6.03 6.71 11.17
CA LEU A 9 -5.29 6.49 9.92
C LEU A 9 -6.25 6.28 8.75
N ARG A 10 -7.29 5.45 8.91
CA ARG A 10 -8.32 5.24 7.88
C ARG A 10 -9.00 6.56 7.49
N LEU A 11 -9.32 7.40 8.47
CA LEU A 11 -9.94 8.70 8.22
C LEU A 11 -9.01 9.65 7.44
N LYS A 12 -7.71 9.68 7.77
CA LYS A 12 -6.71 10.45 7.02
C LYS A 12 -6.63 10.00 5.55
N ILE A 13 -6.56 8.69 5.30
CA ILE A 13 -6.58 8.10 3.94
C ILE A 13 -7.81 8.58 3.17
N ILE A 14 -8.99 8.44 3.76
CA ILE A 14 -10.27 8.83 3.12
C ILE A 14 -10.29 10.33 2.80
N ASN A 15 -9.84 11.17 3.72
CA ASN A 15 -9.85 12.61 3.52
C ASN A 15 -8.89 13.05 2.41
N GLN A 16 -7.71 12.45 2.33
CA GLN A 16 -6.78 12.74 1.22
C GLN A 16 -7.33 12.25 -0.11
N LEU A 17 -7.93 11.06 -0.18
CA LEU A 17 -8.58 10.57 -1.40
C LEU A 17 -9.73 11.47 -1.87
N LYS A 18 -10.53 11.99 -0.93
CA LYS A 18 -11.62 12.93 -1.24
C LYS A 18 -11.12 14.31 -1.70
N ALA A 19 -9.98 14.75 -1.17
CA ALA A 19 -9.35 16.01 -1.55
C ALA A 19 -8.56 15.91 -2.87
N ASN A 20 -8.12 14.70 -3.24
CA ASN A 20 -7.40 14.42 -4.47
C ASN A 20 -8.32 14.47 -5.70
N GLU A 21 -7.69 14.43 -6.87
CA GLU A 21 -8.29 14.49 -8.21
C GLU A 21 -9.37 13.43 -8.51
N LEU A 22 -9.63 12.45 -7.64
CA LEU A 22 -10.58 11.36 -7.89
C LEU A 22 -11.99 11.86 -8.23
N LYS A 23 -12.45 12.93 -7.57
CA LYS A 23 -13.74 13.57 -7.90
C LYS A 23 -13.73 14.14 -9.32
N ASN A 24 -12.68 14.86 -9.68
CA ASN A 24 -12.53 15.48 -11.01
C ASN A 24 -12.42 14.41 -12.10
N ILE A 25 -11.69 13.33 -11.83
CA ILE A 25 -11.55 12.20 -12.74
C ILE A 25 -12.90 11.50 -12.92
N THR A 26 -13.66 11.26 -11.85
CA THR A 26 -14.99 10.64 -11.93
C THR A 26 -15.96 11.48 -12.75
N ILE A 27 -15.92 12.81 -12.60
CA ILE A 27 -16.72 13.74 -13.42
C ILE A 27 -16.34 13.61 -14.90
N LYS A 28 -15.04 13.64 -15.23
CA LYS A 28 -14.56 13.47 -16.61
C LYS A 28 -14.98 12.13 -17.22
N MET A 29 -14.94 11.05 -16.44
CA MET A 29 -15.40 9.73 -16.89
C MET A 29 -16.89 9.72 -17.17
N ALA A 30 -17.70 10.39 -16.34
CA ALA A 30 -19.12 10.56 -16.60
C ALA A 30 -19.37 11.37 -17.86
N GLU A 31 -18.66 12.49 -18.07
CA GLU A 31 -18.78 13.29 -19.30
C GLU A 31 -18.45 12.49 -20.56
N GLN A 32 -17.50 11.55 -20.48
CA GLN A 32 -17.09 10.67 -21.57
C GLN A 32 -17.88 9.36 -21.66
N SER A 33 -18.88 9.16 -20.81
CA SER A 33 -19.69 7.94 -20.74
C SER A 33 -20.36 7.62 -22.08
N LYS A 34 -20.29 6.35 -22.50
CA LYS A 34 -21.05 5.88 -23.66
C LYS A 34 -22.54 5.93 -23.39
N VAL A 35 -22.97 5.58 -22.17
CA VAL A 35 -24.39 5.63 -21.77
C VAL A 35 -24.96 7.04 -21.97
N LEU A 36 -24.24 8.08 -21.52
CA LEU A 36 -24.71 9.46 -21.66
C LEU A 36 -24.57 10.00 -23.09
N ASN A 37 -23.56 9.56 -23.84
CA ASN A 37 -23.29 10.04 -25.20
C ASN A 37 -23.97 9.21 -26.32
N THR A 38 -24.78 8.21 -25.97
CA THR A 38 -25.50 7.39 -26.95
C THR A 38 -26.82 8.06 -27.36
N SER A 39 -27.10 8.07 -28.66
CA SER A 39 -28.39 8.54 -29.21
C SER A 39 -29.57 7.80 -28.58
N GLY A 40 -30.57 8.52 -28.05
CA GLY A 40 -31.71 7.92 -27.36
C GLY A 40 -31.60 7.90 -25.84
N ALA A 41 -30.44 8.28 -25.27
CA ALA A 41 -30.27 8.48 -23.82
C ALA A 41 -31.29 9.49 -23.26
N GLU A 42 -31.69 10.49 -24.06
CA GLU A 42 -32.70 11.49 -23.70
C GLU A 42 -34.11 10.92 -23.50
N LYS A 43 -34.37 9.70 -23.98
CA LYS A 43 -35.66 9.01 -23.86
C LYS A 43 -35.71 8.05 -22.68
N GLN A 44 -34.57 7.76 -22.07
CA GLN A 44 -34.50 6.89 -20.89
C GLN A 44 -34.97 7.64 -19.65
N THR A 45 -35.55 6.90 -18.70
CA THR A 45 -35.85 7.46 -17.39
C THR A 45 -34.55 7.77 -16.64
N LYS A 46 -34.62 8.71 -15.68
CA LYS A 46 -33.49 9.02 -14.80
C LYS A 46 -32.91 7.75 -14.16
N ARG A 47 -33.77 6.81 -13.73
CA ARG A 47 -33.34 5.57 -13.08
C ARG A 47 -32.54 4.68 -14.03
N GLU A 48 -33.05 4.43 -15.24
CA GLU A 48 -32.35 3.63 -16.25
C GLU A 48 -30.99 4.24 -16.61
N LEU A 49 -30.93 5.56 -16.75
CA LEU A 49 -29.70 6.26 -17.06
C LEU A 49 -28.66 6.12 -15.93
N PHE A 50 -29.08 6.27 -14.66
CA PHE A 50 -28.20 6.08 -13.51
C PHE A 50 -27.74 4.62 -13.36
N ASP A 51 -28.64 3.66 -13.56
CA ASP A 51 -28.33 2.24 -13.44
C ASP A 51 -27.33 1.82 -14.55
N ALA A 52 -27.55 2.27 -15.79
CA ALA A 52 -26.65 2.03 -16.91
C ALA A 52 -25.29 2.73 -16.71
N LEU A 53 -25.30 3.99 -16.27
CA LEU A 53 -24.07 4.74 -15.97
C LEU A 53 -23.26 4.07 -14.86
N ARG A 54 -23.94 3.56 -13.82
CA ARG A 54 -23.31 2.80 -12.75
C ARG A 54 -22.69 1.50 -13.27
N GLN A 55 -23.41 0.74 -14.10
CA GLN A 55 -22.86 -0.46 -14.74
C GLN A 55 -21.59 -0.16 -15.57
N GLU A 56 -21.56 0.98 -16.25
CA GLU A 56 -20.40 1.39 -17.04
C GLU A 56 -19.22 1.84 -16.17
N LEU A 57 -19.47 2.66 -15.13
CA LEU A 57 -18.43 3.42 -14.45
C LEU A 57 -18.04 2.91 -13.06
N GLU A 58 -18.86 2.08 -12.40
CA GLU A 58 -18.60 1.63 -11.02
C GLU A 58 -17.24 0.94 -10.90
N THR A 59 -17.01 -0.10 -11.70
CA THR A 59 -15.75 -0.85 -11.69
C THR A 59 -14.53 0.03 -11.97
N PRO A 60 -14.44 0.79 -13.08
CA PRO A 60 -13.22 1.54 -13.38
C PRO A 60 -12.97 2.69 -12.39
N VAL A 61 -14.01 3.32 -11.84
CA VAL A 61 -13.85 4.33 -10.77
C VAL A 61 -13.34 3.69 -9.49
N LEU A 62 -13.88 2.53 -9.08
CA LEU A 62 -13.42 1.81 -7.91
C LEU A 62 -11.98 1.30 -8.06
N GLU A 63 -11.60 0.84 -9.25
CA GLU A 63 -10.23 0.43 -9.55
C GLU A 63 -9.25 1.58 -9.40
N MET A 64 -9.58 2.77 -9.95
CA MET A 64 -8.74 3.95 -9.78
C MET A 64 -8.67 4.42 -8.33
N ALA A 65 -9.80 4.42 -7.62
CA ALA A 65 -9.80 4.74 -6.19
C ALA A 65 -8.90 3.78 -5.41
N SER A 66 -9.02 2.47 -5.67
CA SER A 66 -8.19 1.43 -5.04
C SER A 66 -6.70 1.64 -5.31
N LYS A 67 -6.34 1.95 -6.57
CA LYS A 67 -4.96 2.24 -6.94
C LYS A 67 -4.42 3.47 -6.19
N SER A 68 -5.18 4.57 -6.16
CA SER A 68 -4.78 5.78 -5.43
C SER A 68 -4.66 5.55 -3.93
N VAL A 69 -5.50 4.70 -3.33
CA VAL A 69 -5.35 4.30 -1.92
C VAL A 69 -4.03 3.59 -1.71
N TRP A 70 -3.68 2.63 -2.58
CA TRP A 70 -2.43 1.89 -2.45
C TRP A 70 -1.20 2.77 -2.64
N GLU A 71 -1.21 3.65 -3.63
CA GLU A 71 -0.14 4.63 -3.82
C GLU A 71 0.07 5.48 -2.56
N LEU A 72 -1.01 5.87 -1.89
CA LEU A 72 -0.93 6.66 -0.66
C LEU A 72 -0.41 5.86 0.54
N ILE A 73 -0.79 4.59 0.66
CA ILE A 73 -0.33 3.71 1.74
C ILE A 73 1.14 3.30 1.55
N LEU A 74 1.60 3.17 0.30
CA LEU A 74 2.96 2.77 -0.03
C LEU A 74 3.96 3.94 -0.07
N ASP A 75 3.47 5.18 -0.02
CA ASP A 75 4.31 6.37 -0.03
C ASP A 75 5.22 6.44 1.21
N SER A 76 6.53 6.40 0.96
CA SER A 76 7.57 6.46 2.00
C SER A 76 7.74 7.83 2.64
N ASN A 77 7.14 8.88 2.08
CA ASN A 77 7.37 10.25 2.49
C ASN A 77 6.14 10.93 3.10
N GLY A 78 4.95 10.34 2.95
CA GLY A 78 3.70 10.85 3.47
C GLY A 78 3.00 9.85 4.38
N LEU A 79 1.76 9.50 4.05
CA LEU A 79 0.90 8.74 4.94
C LEU A 79 1.39 7.29 5.14
N GLY A 80 2.04 6.69 4.15
CA GLY A 80 2.69 5.38 4.31
C GLY A 80 3.81 5.38 5.35
N LYS A 81 4.57 6.47 5.47
CA LYS A 81 5.54 6.67 6.56
C LYS A 81 4.85 6.71 7.92
N GLU A 82 3.80 7.51 8.06
CA GLU A 82 3.04 7.61 9.32
C GLU A 82 2.45 6.25 9.74
N ILE A 83 1.95 5.46 8.77
CA ILE A 83 1.46 4.10 9.01
C ILE A 83 2.60 3.22 9.53
N SER A 84 3.77 3.26 8.87
CA SER A 84 4.94 2.46 9.23
C SER A 84 5.44 2.78 10.64
N GLU A 85 5.62 4.07 10.95
CA GLU A 85 6.02 4.55 12.28
C GLU A 85 5.00 4.17 13.36
N THR A 86 3.70 4.22 13.03
CA THR A 86 2.63 3.84 13.96
C THR A 86 2.67 2.35 14.27
N VAL A 87 2.81 1.51 13.24
CA VAL A 87 2.92 0.06 13.39
C VAL A 87 4.16 -0.30 14.21
N GLU A 88 5.30 0.30 13.90
CA GLU A 88 6.54 0.10 14.64
C GLU A 88 6.39 0.50 16.12
N ARG A 89 5.84 1.68 16.40
CA ARG A 89 5.60 2.14 17.77
C ARG A 89 4.72 1.18 18.57
N VAL A 90 3.63 0.71 17.97
CA VAL A 90 2.72 -0.27 18.60
C VAL A 90 3.45 -1.59 18.82
N PHE A 91 4.20 -2.07 17.84
CA PHE A 91 4.98 -3.29 17.93
C PHE A 91 6.04 -3.22 19.06
N CYS A 92 6.80 -2.13 19.14
CA CYS A 92 7.77 -1.85 20.20
C CYS A 92 7.13 -1.90 21.58
N LYS A 93 6.01 -1.19 21.75
CA LYS A 93 5.24 -1.13 23.00
C LYS A 93 4.74 -2.52 23.43
N LEU A 94 4.29 -3.35 22.49
CA LEU A 94 3.83 -4.70 22.77
C LEU A 94 4.98 -5.68 23.04
N SER A 95 6.12 -5.48 22.40
CA SER A 95 7.29 -6.36 22.48
C SER A 95 8.27 -6.00 23.59
N GLY A 96 8.06 -4.86 24.27
CA GLY A 96 8.98 -4.34 25.29
C GLY A 96 10.33 -3.86 24.73
N ARG A 97 10.39 -3.54 23.44
CA ARG A 97 11.58 -3.01 22.76
C ARG A 97 11.42 -1.52 22.55
N GLU A 98 12.52 -0.76 22.51
CA GLU A 98 12.48 0.66 22.14
C GLU A 98 12.63 0.84 20.61
N PRO A 99 11.89 1.78 19.99
CA PRO A 99 12.14 2.22 18.61
C PRO A 99 13.47 2.98 18.48
N PRO A 100 14.08 3.07 17.27
CA PRO A 100 13.65 2.44 16.02
C PRO A 100 14.20 1.01 15.89
N LEU A 101 13.34 0.09 15.44
CA LEU A 101 13.65 -1.29 15.09
C LEU A 101 13.86 -1.49 13.58
N PHE A 102 13.24 -0.66 12.76
CA PHE A 102 13.41 -0.65 11.32
C PHE A 102 14.24 0.58 10.93
N LEU A 103 15.48 0.33 10.48
CA LEU A 103 16.29 1.38 9.85
C LEU A 103 15.56 1.83 8.59
N HIS A 104 15.07 3.08 8.57
CA HIS A 104 14.67 3.71 7.33
C HIS A 104 15.91 3.74 6.43
N SER A 105 15.81 3.22 5.20
CA SER A 105 16.94 3.02 4.27
C SER A 105 17.79 4.28 3.96
N ASN A 106 17.45 5.44 4.51
CA ASN A 106 18.19 6.68 4.36
C ASN A 106 19.11 7.01 5.55
N ASP A 107 19.02 6.31 6.68
CA ASP A 107 19.84 6.56 7.87
C ASP A 107 20.94 5.51 8.04
N VAL A 108 21.82 5.37 7.06
CA VAL A 108 23.16 4.81 7.31
C VAL A 108 24.02 5.95 7.85
N VAL A 109 23.82 6.29 9.12
CA VAL A 109 24.83 7.00 9.90
C VAL A 109 25.53 5.96 10.74
N LEU A 110 26.80 5.73 10.41
CA LEU A 110 27.71 4.83 11.12
C LEU A 110 27.64 5.09 12.64
N LEU A 111 27.23 4.09 13.42
CA LEU A 111 27.63 4.06 14.82
C LEU A 111 29.12 3.67 14.90
N PRO A 112 29.97 4.43 15.61
CA PRO A 112 31.32 3.99 15.92
C PRO A 112 31.24 2.88 16.96
N GLU A 113 31.68 1.69 16.57
CA GLU A 113 31.87 0.53 17.42
C GLU A 113 32.86 0.89 18.55
N LYS A 114 32.36 1.04 19.78
CA LYS A 114 33.23 1.15 20.96
C LYS A 114 33.61 -0.25 21.43
N ALA A 115 34.92 -0.48 21.41
CA ALA A 115 35.63 -1.68 21.80
C ALA A 115 35.26 -2.23 23.18
N VAL A 116 35.10 -3.56 23.27
CA VAL A 116 35.49 -4.37 24.44
C VAL A 116 35.98 -5.75 23.98
N GLY A 117 37.27 -6.01 24.22
CA GLY A 117 37.76 -7.28 24.78
C GLY A 117 38.04 -8.46 23.84
N ASP A 118 39.31 -8.64 23.52
CA ASP A 118 39.91 -9.89 23.04
C ASP A 118 39.53 -11.11 23.90
N GLU A 119 39.04 -12.18 23.28
CA GLU A 119 39.60 -13.51 23.57
C GLU A 119 39.56 -14.45 22.36
N LYS A 120 40.75 -14.91 22.02
CA LYS A 120 41.16 -15.69 20.85
C LYS A 120 40.83 -17.17 21.04
N ARG A 121 40.13 -17.82 20.10
CA ARG A 121 40.25 -19.29 19.84
C ARG A 121 39.75 -19.73 18.45
N LYS A 122 40.68 -19.65 17.49
CA LYS A 122 41.12 -20.69 16.52
C LYS A 122 40.09 -21.78 16.07
N GLY A 123 39.78 -21.77 14.77
CA GLY A 123 39.84 -22.97 13.91
C GLY A 123 38.60 -23.31 13.06
N LYS A 124 38.80 -23.25 11.71
CA LYS A 124 38.31 -24.17 10.63
C LYS A 124 36.81 -24.53 10.56
N GLU A 125 36.12 -24.69 9.43
CA GLU A 125 36.40 -24.73 7.99
C GLU A 125 35.02 -24.97 7.31
N LYS A 126 34.79 -24.32 6.15
CA LYS A 126 33.91 -24.69 5.02
C LYS A 126 32.39 -24.85 5.19
N ASP A 127 31.69 -23.90 4.56
CA ASP A 127 30.72 -24.05 3.46
C ASP A 127 29.80 -25.27 3.46
N HIS A 128 28.51 -24.99 3.69
CA HIS A 128 27.41 -25.81 3.19
C HIS A 128 26.48 -24.94 2.34
N GLU A 129 26.61 -25.09 1.03
CA GLU A 129 25.53 -24.85 0.07
C GLU A 129 24.33 -25.74 0.40
N ASN A 130 23.14 -25.18 0.35
CA ASN A 130 21.96 -25.92 -0.06
C ASN A 130 20.98 -24.94 -0.71
N GLU A 131 21.12 -24.83 -2.03
CA GLU A 131 20.14 -24.20 -2.91
C GLU A 131 18.97 -25.16 -3.10
N MET A 132 17.78 -24.66 -2.79
CA MET A 132 16.52 -25.39 -2.82
C MET A 132 16.01 -25.55 -4.26
N GLU A 133 15.41 -26.72 -4.47
CA GLU A 133 14.74 -27.20 -5.68
C GLU A 133 13.96 -26.14 -6.46
N ASN A 134 14.10 -26.17 -7.80
CA ASN A 134 13.04 -25.72 -8.68
C ASN A 134 12.68 -26.82 -9.69
N SER A 135 11.58 -27.51 -9.40
CA SER A 135 10.91 -28.46 -10.26
C SER A 135 10.31 -27.74 -11.47
N LYS A 136 10.91 -27.89 -12.65
CA LYS A 136 10.22 -27.58 -13.92
C LYS A 136 9.71 -28.86 -14.57
N SER A 137 8.45 -29.14 -14.28
CA SER A 137 7.57 -29.99 -15.10
C SER A 137 7.44 -29.40 -16.51
N LYS A 138 7.88 -30.13 -17.53
CA LYS A 138 7.30 -30.06 -18.88
C LYS A 138 7.03 -31.46 -19.40
N SER A 139 5.74 -31.72 -19.57
CA SER A 139 5.15 -32.92 -20.15
C SER A 139 5.78 -33.28 -21.49
N LYS A 140 6.02 -34.58 -21.63
CA LYS A 140 6.28 -35.28 -22.88
C LYS A 140 4.98 -35.40 -23.69
N LYS A 141 5.19 -35.29 -25.01
CA LYS A 141 4.49 -35.98 -26.10
C LYS A 141 3.18 -35.37 -26.60
#